data_AF-A7J0J5-F1
#
_entry.id   AF-A7J0J5-F1
#
_cell.length_a   1.000
_cell.length_b   1.000
_cell.length_c   1.000
_cell.angle_alpha   90.00
_cell.angle_beta   90.00
_cell.angle_gamma   90.00
#
_symmetry.space_group_name_H-M   'P 1'
#
loop_
_entity.id
_entity.type
_entity.pdbx_description
1 polymer ?
#
loop_
_entity_poly.entity_id
_entity_poly.type
_entity_poly.pdbx_seq_one_letter_code
_entity_poly.pdbx_strand_id
1 'polypeptide(L)' 'REHLHWIVTDIPGTTDATFGKEIVSYEVPRPNIGIHRFAFILFKQNRRGSVVPPSTRDRFFTKKFAEQNQLGLPVAASF' A
#
# COMPACT_ATOMS: atom_id res chain seq x y z
N ARG A 1 -3.43 14.88 -0.43
CA ARG A 1 -3.18 14.15 0.84
C ARG A 1 -3.76 12.76 0.65
N GLU A 2 -3.05 11.73 1.06
CA GLU A 2 -3.48 10.34 0.90
C GLU A 2 -4.09 9.85 2.22
N HIS A 3 -5.16 9.06 2.12
CA HIS A 3 -5.70 8.25 3.20
C HIS A 3 -5.40 6.79 2.88
N LEU A 4 -4.80 6.08 3.83
CA LEU A 4 -4.43 4.69 3.60
C LEU A 4 -5.62 3.75 3.79
N HIS A 5 -6.08 3.15 2.70
CA HIS A 5 -7.18 2.18 2.74
C HIS A 5 -6.71 0.75 3.04
N TRP A 6 -5.56 0.31 2.53
CA TRP A 6 -5.16 -1.09 2.60
C TRP A 6 -3.65 -1.27 2.39
N ILE A 7 -3.02 -2.20 3.11
CA ILE A 7 -1.66 -2.67 2.80
C ILE A 7 -1.59 -4.19 2.97
N VAL A 8 -1.18 -4.86 1.90
CA VAL A 8 -0.78 -6.26 1.89
C VAL A 8 0.68 -6.35 1.48
N THR A 9 1.49 -7.09 2.24
CA THR A 9 2.90 -7.31 1.96
C THR A 9 3.17 -8.77 1.66
N ASP A 10 4.41 -9.10 1.28
CA ASP A 10 4.90 -10.46 1.15
C ASP A 10 4.08 -11.35 0.20
N ILE A 11 3.44 -10.73 -0.81
CA ILE A 11 2.71 -11.40 -1.88
C ILE A 11 3.71 -12.17 -2.75
N PRO A 12 3.61 -13.50 -2.86
CA PRO A 12 4.45 -14.27 -3.78
C PRO A 12 4.25 -13.80 -5.23
N GLY A 13 5.33 -13.84 -6.03
CA GLY A 13 5.23 -13.56 -7.46
C GLY A 13 4.20 -14.50 -8.12
N THR A 14 3.47 -13.99 -9.11
CA THR A 14 2.44 -14.70 -9.88
C THR A 14 1.21 -15.18 -9.07
N THR A 15 1.04 -14.77 -7.82
CA THR A 15 -0.19 -14.98 -7.04
C THR A 15 -0.95 -13.65 -6.89
N ASP A 16 -1.94 -13.62 -6.01
CA ASP A 16 -2.71 -12.43 -5.67
C ASP A 16 -2.57 -12.05 -4.18
N ALA A 17 -3.24 -10.96 -3.78
CA ALA A 17 -3.16 -10.39 -2.44
C ALA A 17 -3.62 -11.36 -1.32
N THR A 18 -4.43 -12.39 -1.59
CA THR A 18 -4.86 -13.34 -0.55
C THR A 18 -3.74 -14.22 -0.03
N PHE A 19 -2.62 -14.32 -0.76
CA PHE A 19 -1.42 -15.06 -0.35
C PHE A 19 -0.41 -14.19 0.41
N GLY A 20 -0.65 -12.88 0.47
CA GLY A 20 0.19 -11.95 1.22
C GLY A 20 -0.16 -11.87 2.70
N LYS A 21 0.56 -11.03 3.41
CA LYS A 21 0.31 -10.65 4.79
C LYS A 21 -0.39 -9.30 4.82
N GLU A 22 -1.63 -9.28 5.27
CA GLU A 22 -2.33 -8.03 5.54
C GLU A 22 -1.73 -7.37 6.79
N ILE A 23 -1.13 -6.19 6.62
CA ILE A 23 -0.55 -5.41 7.74
C ILE A 23 -1.37 -4.17 8.07
N VAL A 24 -2.24 -3.76 7.15
CA VAL A 24 -3.26 -2.73 7.36
C VAL A 24 -4.52 -3.23 6.69
N SER A 25 -5.57 -3.52 7.46
CA SER A 25 -6.82 -4.07 6.96
C SER A 25 -7.53 -3.15 5.96
N TYR A 26 -8.28 -3.73 5.03
CA TYR A 26 -9.04 -2.93 4.07
C TYR A 26 -10.10 -2.06 4.77
N GLU A 27 -10.03 -0.75 4.54
CA GLU A 27 -11.05 0.22 4.97
C GLU A 27 -11.84 0.67 3.74
N VAL A 28 -13.16 0.46 3.77
CA VAL A 28 -14.07 0.81 2.66
C VAL A 28 -14.01 2.32 2.38
N PRO A 29 -13.77 2.74 1.12
CA PRO A 29 -13.90 4.13 0.69
C PRO A 29 -15.22 4.79 1.07
N ARG A 30 -15.15 5.91 1.80
CA ARG A 30 -16.31 6.74 2.17
C ARG A 30 -15.99 8.22 1.90
N PRO A 31 -15.98 8.65 0.62
CA PRO A 31 -15.71 10.04 0.27
C PRO A 31 -16.84 10.94 0.80
N ASN A 32 -16.50 11.92 1.64
CA ASN A 32 -17.50 12.83 2.21
C ASN A 32 -17.90 13.96 1.24
N ILE A 33 -16.98 14.43 0.39
CA ILE A 33 -17.19 15.58 -0.50
C ILE A 33 -16.46 15.37 -1.81
N GLY A 34 -17.16 15.45 -2.94
CA GLY A 34 -16.59 15.41 -4.29
C GLY A 34 -16.16 14.02 -4.78
N ILE A 35 -15.45 13.99 -5.92
CA ILE A 35 -14.93 12.77 -6.55
C ILE A 35 -13.50 12.53 -6.09
N HIS A 36 -13.22 11.33 -5.58
CA HIS A 36 -11.91 10.94 -5.06
C HIS A 36 -11.28 9.85 -5.95
N ARG A 37 -9.94 9.86 -6.05
CA ARG A 37 -9.18 8.81 -6.73
C ARG A 37 -8.74 7.77 -5.72
N PHE A 38 -8.88 6.49 -6.05
CA PHE A 38 -8.47 5.38 -5.19
C PHE A 38 -7.38 4.58 -5.90
N ALA A 39 -6.14 4.92 -5.61
CA ALA A 39 -4.99 4.33 -6.29
C ALA A 39 -4.51 3.04 -5.61
N PHE A 40 -4.36 1.98 -6.39
CA PHE A 40 -3.60 0.78 -6.05
C PHE A 40 -2.19 0.92 -6.61
N ILE A 41 -1.18 0.75 -5.76
CA ILE A 41 0.23 0.92 -6.13
C ILE A 41 0.99 -0.33 -5.70
N LEU A 42 1.66 -0.99 -6.64
CA LEU A 42 2.41 -2.21 -6.40
C LEU A 42 3.92 -1.93 -6.38
N PHE A 43 4.59 -2.46 -5.36
CA PHE A 43 6.03 -2.39 -5.20
C PHE A 43 6.65 -3.77 -5.16
N LYS A 44 7.91 -3.89 -5.61
CA LYS A 44 8.68 -5.13 -5.47
C LYS A 44 9.52 -5.07 -4.19
N GLN A 45 9.30 -5.99 -3.26
CA GLN A 45 10.13 -6.12 -2.06
C GLN A 45 11.49 -6.76 -2.38
N ASN A 46 12.54 -6.27 -1.75
CA ASN A 46 13.88 -6.88 -1.82
C ASN A 46 14.00 -8.14 -0.95
N ARG A 47 13.20 -8.23 0.12
CA ARG A 47 13.17 -9.37 1.04
C ARG A 47 11.76 -9.52 1.65
N ARG A 48 11.39 -10.76 1.97
CA ARG A 48 10.16 -11.05 2.74
C ARG A 48 10.27 -10.53 4.17
N GLY A 49 9.18 -10.00 4.72
CA GLY A 49 9.12 -9.52 6.11
C GLY A 49 9.94 -8.25 6.39
N SER A 50 10.33 -7.51 5.34
CA SER A 50 11.14 -6.28 5.48
C SER A 50 10.32 -5.00 5.63
N VAL A 51 9.00 -5.07 5.45
CA VAL A 51 8.11 -3.90 5.45
C VAL A 51 7.58 -3.65 6.85
N VAL A 52 7.79 -2.42 7.33
CA VAL A 52 7.28 -1.92 8.61
C VAL A 52 5.94 -1.22 8.35
N PRO A 53 4.87 -1.57 9.10
CA PRO A 53 3.57 -0.92 8.95
C PRO A 53 3.64 0.56 9.34
N PRO A 54 2.86 1.43 8.68
CA PRO A 54 2.71 2.82 9.12
C PRO A 54 1.95 2.88 10.45
N SER A 55 2.20 3.93 11.24
CA SER A 55 1.55 4.15 12.52
C SER A 55 0.14 4.74 12.41
N THR A 56 -0.21 5.34 11.28
CA THR A 56 -1.51 5.97 11.03
C THR A 56 -1.90 5.85 9.56
N ARG A 57 -3.21 5.85 9.29
CA ARG A 57 -3.78 5.91 7.94
C ARG A 57 -3.84 7.35 7.40
N ASP A 58 -3.99 8.31 8.31
CA ASP A 58 -4.10 9.72 7.97
C ASP A 58 -2.75 10.30 7.56
N ARG A 59 -2.77 11.20 6.58
CA ARG A 59 -1.57 11.87 6.07
C ARG A 59 -0.51 10.86 5.60
N PHE A 60 -0.97 9.73 5.08
CA PHE A 60 -0.09 8.77 4.44
C PHE A 60 0.64 9.44 3.27
N PHE A 61 1.86 9.00 3.01
CA PHE A 61 2.65 9.50 1.90
C PHE A 61 3.42 8.34 1.29
N THR A 62 2.88 7.82 0.18
CA THR A 62 3.35 6.61 -0.50
C THR A 62 4.84 6.67 -0.81
N LYS A 63 5.33 7.83 -1.28
CA LYS A 63 6.75 8.00 -1.63
C LYS A 63 7.67 7.82 -0.42
N LYS A 64 7.34 8.45 0.72
CA LYS A 64 8.13 8.30 1.96
C LYS A 64 8.04 6.89 2.52
N PHE A 65 6.86 6.26 2.44
CA PHE A 65 6.71 4.85 2.82
C PHE A 65 7.61 3.93 2.00
N ALA A 66 7.69 4.14 0.68
CA ALA A 66 8.56 3.39 -0.21
C ALA A 66 10.06 3.62 0.10
N GLU A 67 10.45 4.87 0.37
CA GLU A 67 11.82 5.22 0.77
C GLU A 67 12.22 4.55 2.10
N GLN A 68 11.36 4.64 3.12
CA GLN A 68 11.61 4.07 4.45
C GLN A 68 11.71 2.54 4.43
N ASN A 69 10.93 1.88 3.57
CA ASN A 69 10.92 0.42 3.42
C ASN A 69 11.81 -0.08 2.26
N GLN A 70 12.59 0.80 1.63
CA GLN A 70 13.52 0.47 0.54
C GLN A 70 12.84 -0.27 -0.63
N LEU A 71 11.61 0.14 -0.97
CA LEU A 71 10.78 -0.49 -2.00
C LEU A 71 11.10 -0.02 -3.42
N GLY A 72 11.88 1.05 -3.56
CA GLY A 72 12.22 1.64 -4.87
C GLY A 72 11.03 2.30 -5.56
N LEU A 73 11.03 2.27 -6.90
CA LEU A 73 9.93 2.79 -7.71
C LEU A 73 8.79 1.76 -7.82
N PRO A 74 7.54 2.21 -8.00
CA PRO A 74 6.42 1.30 -8.21
C PRO A 74 6.60 0.51 -9.51
N VAL A 75 6.20 -0.76 -9.50
CA VAL A 75 6.24 -1.64 -10.67
C VAL A 75 4.90 -1.67 -11.42
N ALA A 76 3.81 -1.26 -10.77
CA ALA A 76 2.50 -1.06 -11.38
C ALA A 76 1.67 -0.06 -10.56
N ALA A 77 0.71 0.61 -11.21
CA ALA A 77 -0.27 1.46 -10.55
C ALA A 77 -1.60 1.50 -11.34
N SER A 78 -2.72 1.60 -10.64
CA SER A 78 -4.08 1.78 -11.19
C SER A 78 -4.90 2.67 -10.27
N PHE A 79 -5.86 3.46 -10.76
CA PHE A 79 -6.71 4.33 -9.94
C PHE A 79 -8.11 4.54 -10.50
#